data_AF-A0A0D7W1Q5-F1
#
_entry.id   AF-A0A0D7W1Q5-F1
#
_cell.length_a   1.000
_cell.length_b   1.000
_cell.length_c   1.000
_cell.angle_alpha   90.00
_cell.angle_beta   90.00
_cell.angle_gamma   90.00
#
_symmetry.space_group_name_H-M   'P 1'
#
loop_
_entity.id
_entity.type
_entity.pdbx_description
1 polymer ?
#
loop_
_entity_poly.entity_id
_entity_poly.type
_entity_poly.pdbx_seq_one_letter_code
_entity_poly.pdbx_strand_id
1 'polypeptide(L)'
;MKLKRIFKITLLIFCILIAGLFNFALFYFVFVEGFSFKNRQYLLVAVAFTGVSSVIYHIKTLPMYKPKAKKITEINYVLWILNGLFALTLIYIALRFWYEMFYKVNWKSTNDDYLAMLLFFIPMLLTGIFLFIEERVLYNMIIASQKHSHFDEINQIGTKQHQENSN
;
A
#
# COMPACT_ATOMS: atom_id res chain seq x y z
N MET A 1 -19.90 1.38 3.79
CA MET A 1 -18.65 1.57 4.58
C MET A 1 -17.98 0.26 5.03
N LYS A 2 -18.73 -0.77 5.47
CA LYS A 2 -18.15 -2.04 5.96
C LYS A 2 -17.22 -2.74 4.94
N LEU A 3 -17.64 -2.86 3.67
CA LEU A 3 -16.85 -3.51 2.61
C LEU A 3 -15.49 -2.83 2.37
N LYS A 4 -15.46 -1.49 2.28
CA LYS A 4 -14.21 -0.72 2.09
C LYS A 4 -13.24 -0.92 3.25
N ARG A 5 -13.75 -1.03 4.47
CA ARG A 5 -12.95 -1.31 5.66
C ARG A 5 -12.40 -2.74 5.66
N ILE A 6 -13.21 -3.74 5.30
CA ILE A 6 -12.77 -5.13 5.16
C ILE A 6 -11.64 -5.20 4.13
N PHE A 7 -11.85 -4.62 2.95
CA PHE A 7 -10.82 -4.53 1.90
C PHE A 7 -9.52 -3.90 2.39
N LYS A 8 -9.59 -2.76 3.12
CA LYS A 8 -8.41 -2.10 3.71
C LYS A 8 -7.67 -3.00 4.70
N ILE A 9 -8.39 -3.75 5.54
CA ILE A 9 -7.80 -4.69 6.51
C ILE A 9 -7.15 -5.87 5.78
N THR A 10 -7.83 -6.44 4.79
CA THR A 10 -7.28 -7.51 3.96
C THR A 10 -5.98 -7.06 3.28
N LEU A 11 -5.96 -5.85 2.71
CA LEU A 11 -4.76 -5.31 2.08
C LEU A 11 -3.62 -5.09 3.08
N LEU A 12 -3.94 -4.61 4.30
CA LEU A 12 -2.96 -4.47 5.38
C LEU A 12 -2.34 -5.83 5.74
N ILE A 13 -3.15 -6.89 5.85
CA ILE A 13 -2.65 -8.25 6.15
C ILE A 13 -1.69 -8.71 5.06
N PHE A 14 -2.05 -8.54 3.78
CA PHE A 14 -1.15 -8.88 2.67
C PHE A 14 0.14 -8.06 2.70
N CYS A 15 0.07 -6.76 3.00
CA CYS A 15 1.27 -5.93 3.13
C CYS A 15 2.17 -6.41 4.26
N ILE A 16 1.61 -6.79 5.42
CA ILE A 16 2.38 -7.34 6.54
C ILE A 16 3.05 -8.65 6.14
N LEU A 17 2.33 -9.57 5.49
CA LEU A 17 2.87 -10.86 5.06
C LEU A 17 4.02 -10.68 4.06
N ILE A 18 3.82 -9.83 3.04
CA ILE A 18 4.84 -9.57 2.02
C ILE A 18 6.04 -8.85 2.64
N ALA A 19 5.82 -7.77 3.41
CA ALA A 19 6.91 -7.05 4.06
C ALA A 19 7.69 -7.97 5.02
N GLY A 20 6.99 -8.82 5.78
CA GLY A 20 7.60 -9.82 6.65
C GLY A 20 8.47 -10.81 5.89
N LEU A 21 7.99 -11.33 4.76
CA LEU A 21 8.75 -12.23 3.89
C LEU A 21 10.04 -11.58 3.37
N PHE A 22 9.96 -10.35 2.87
CA PHE A 22 11.14 -9.63 2.36
C PHE A 22 12.14 -9.26 3.46
N ASN A 23 11.66 -8.92 4.66
CA ASN A 23 12.52 -8.68 5.82
C ASN A 23 13.18 -9.98 6.30
N PHE A 24 12.47 -11.10 6.30
CA PHE A 24 13.04 -12.41 6.64
C PHE A 24 14.11 -12.83 5.63
N ALA A 25 13.84 -12.67 4.33
CA ALA A 25 14.82 -12.91 3.29
C ALA A 25 16.06 -12.01 3.48
N LEU A 26 15.87 -10.72 3.78
CA LEU A 26 16.97 -9.82 4.05
C LEU A 26 17.81 -10.27 5.25
N PHE A 27 17.17 -10.66 6.35
CA PHE A 27 17.86 -11.20 7.52
C PHE A 27 18.69 -12.44 7.16
N TYR A 28 18.11 -13.39 6.41
CA TYR A 28 18.81 -14.58 5.96
C TYR A 28 20.06 -14.22 5.12
N PHE A 29 19.95 -13.33 4.14
CA PHE A 29 21.09 -12.93 3.32
C PHE A 29 22.17 -12.16 4.11
N VAL A 30 21.78 -11.35 5.10
CA VAL A 30 22.73 -10.59 5.92
C VAL A 30 23.51 -11.50 6.86
N PHE A 31 22.83 -12.38 7.58
CA PHE A 31 23.41 -13.16 8.67
C PHE A 31 23.92 -14.54 8.27
N VAL A 32 23.34 -15.16 7.24
CA VAL A 32 23.67 -16.54 6.85
C VAL A 32 24.63 -16.57 5.67
N GLU A 33 24.30 -15.91 4.57
CA GLU A 33 25.11 -15.97 3.33
C GLU A 33 26.27 -14.96 3.28
N GLY A 34 26.27 -13.99 4.20
CA GLY A 34 27.24 -12.90 4.20
C GLY A 34 26.89 -11.82 3.17
N PHE A 35 26.62 -10.61 3.64
CA PHE A 35 26.11 -9.53 2.81
C PHE A 35 27.20 -8.96 1.88
N SER A 36 27.28 -9.45 0.63
CA SER A 36 28.05 -8.78 -0.43
C SER A 36 27.10 -7.90 -1.22
N PHE A 37 27.17 -6.57 -1.05
CA PHE A 37 26.37 -5.54 -1.74
C PHE A 37 26.40 -5.64 -3.28
N LYS A 38 25.82 -6.69 -3.83
CA LYS A 38 25.56 -6.88 -5.26
C LYS A 38 24.21 -6.25 -5.56
N ASN A 39 24.02 -5.77 -6.79
CA ASN A 39 22.84 -5.03 -7.23
C ASN A 39 21.47 -5.63 -6.80
N ARG A 40 21.36 -6.96 -6.66
CA ARG A 40 20.13 -7.64 -6.23
C ARG A 40 19.78 -7.43 -4.75
N GLN A 41 20.77 -7.29 -3.88
CA GLN A 41 20.56 -7.11 -2.44
C GLN A 41 20.07 -5.69 -2.09
N TYR A 42 20.46 -4.67 -2.86
CA TYR A 42 19.93 -3.31 -2.72
C TYR A 42 18.42 -3.26 -2.97
N LEU A 43 17.94 -4.01 -3.96
CA LEU A 43 16.51 -4.10 -4.25
C LEU A 43 15.76 -4.74 -3.08
N LEU A 44 16.35 -5.78 -2.47
CA LEU A 44 15.78 -6.44 -1.29
C LEU A 44 15.66 -5.47 -0.09
N VAL A 45 16.70 -4.68 0.17
CA VAL A 45 16.69 -3.64 1.23
C VAL A 45 15.62 -2.58 0.94
N ALA A 46 15.56 -2.09 -0.31
CA ALA A 46 14.57 -1.09 -0.70
C ALA A 46 13.14 -1.60 -0.49
N VAL A 47 12.84 -2.84 -0.89
CA VAL A 47 11.52 -3.46 -0.71
C VAL A 47 11.20 -3.70 0.76
N ALA A 48 12.16 -4.12 1.57
CA ALA A 48 11.98 -4.27 3.01
C ALA A 48 11.62 -2.94 3.67
N PHE A 49 12.33 -1.86 3.32
CA PHE A 49 12.10 -0.52 3.84
C PHE A 49 10.75 0.08 3.38
N THR A 50 10.45 0.02 2.09
CA THR A 50 9.18 0.53 1.55
C THR A 50 8.00 -0.31 2.02
N GLY A 51 8.18 -1.62 2.23
CA GLY A 51 7.17 -2.51 2.81
C GLY A 51 6.79 -2.15 4.24
N VAL A 52 7.77 -1.90 5.12
CA VAL A 52 7.51 -1.41 6.48
C VAL A 52 6.79 -0.06 6.45
N SER A 53 7.24 0.84 5.56
CA SER A 53 6.61 2.15 5.38
C SER A 53 5.15 2.04 4.92
N SER A 54 4.85 1.10 4.00
CA SER A 54 3.50 0.79 3.54
C SER A 54 2.62 0.26 4.68
N VAL A 55 3.14 -0.64 5.53
CA VAL A 55 2.39 -1.12 6.72
C VAL A 55 2.04 0.03 7.66
N ILE A 56 3.01 0.91 7.94
CA ILE A 56 2.77 2.11 8.77
C ILE A 56 1.72 3.02 8.14
N TYR A 57 1.79 3.23 6.83
CA TYR A 57 0.79 3.98 6.07
C TYR A 57 -0.61 3.39 6.23
N HIS A 58 -0.77 2.06 6.08
CA HIS A 58 -2.05 1.39 6.22
C HIS A 58 -2.63 1.49 7.64
N ILE A 59 -1.79 1.38 8.67
CA ILE A 59 -2.21 1.55 10.07
C ILE A 59 -2.70 2.98 10.32
N LYS A 60 -1.94 3.98 9.86
CA LYS A 60 -2.29 5.41 10.06
C LYS A 60 -3.56 5.82 9.32
N THR A 61 -3.84 5.22 8.16
CA THR A 61 -5.02 5.54 7.33
C THR A 61 -6.25 4.69 7.68
N LEU A 62 -6.10 3.60 8.43
CA LEU A 62 -7.21 2.74 8.84
C LEU A 62 -8.36 3.48 9.57
N PRO A 63 -8.11 4.46 10.46
CA PRO A 63 -9.17 5.23 11.13
C PRO A 63 -10.09 5.99 10.17
N MET A 64 -9.63 6.34 8.95
CA MET A 64 -10.43 7.05 7.94
C MET A 64 -11.64 6.24 7.45
N TYR A 65 -11.59 4.91 7.60
CA TYR A 65 -12.66 4.01 7.20
C TYR A 65 -13.68 3.74 8.31
N LYS A 66 -13.59 4.41 9.46
CA LYS A 66 -14.58 4.32 10.54
C LYS A 66 -15.78 5.26 10.25
N PRO A 67 -17.02 4.86 10.58
CA PRO A 67 -18.24 5.65 10.31
C PRO A 67 -18.32 6.98 11.09
N LYS A 68 -17.48 7.19 12.10
CA LYS A 68 -17.31 8.45 12.84
C LYS A 68 -15.86 8.93 12.78
N ALA A 69 -15.23 8.84 11.61
CA ALA A 69 -13.84 9.25 11.45
C ALA A 69 -13.69 10.75 11.78
N LYS A 70 -12.71 11.09 12.65
CA LYS A 70 -12.27 12.48 12.84
C LYS A 70 -11.85 13.04 11.47
N LYS A 71 -12.21 14.30 11.16
CA LYS A 71 -11.63 15.05 10.03
C LYS A 71 -10.12 14.98 10.17
N ILE A 72 -9.45 14.26 9.27
CA ILE A 72 -7.98 14.21 9.24
C ILE A 72 -7.55 15.31 8.29
N THR A 73 -6.84 16.28 8.84
CA THR A 73 -6.44 17.51 8.14
C THR A 73 -5.11 17.35 7.38
N GLU A 74 -4.32 16.31 7.68
CA GLU A 74 -2.95 16.19 7.18
C GLU A 74 -2.67 14.85 6.49
N ILE A 75 -2.40 14.92 5.19
CA ILE A 75 -1.82 13.83 4.40
C ILE A 75 -0.32 13.82 4.67
N ASN A 76 0.22 12.70 5.13
CA ASN A 76 1.66 12.50 5.13
C ASN A 76 2.12 12.06 3.73
N TYR A 77 2.53 13.04 2.91
CA TYR A 77 2.95 12.82 1.53
C TYR A 77 4.11 11.83 1.40
N VAL A 78 5.03 11.80 2.38
CA VAL A 78 6.17 10.87 2.37
C VAL A 78 5.68 9.43 2.47
N LEU A 79 4.79 9.13 3.41
CA LEU A 79 4.21 7.78 3.55
C LEU A 79 3.39 7.38 2.32
N TRP A 80 2.76 8.34 1.66
CA TRP A 80 2.03 8.12 0.41
C TRP A 80 2.95 7.74 -0.73
N ILE A 81 4.01 8.52 -0.96
CA ILE A 81 5.01 8.22 -2.00
C ILE A 81 5.69 6.87 -1.72
N LEU A 82 6.03 6.58 -0.46
CA LEU A 82 6.65 5.31 -0.08
C LEU A 82 5.72 4.11 -0.30
N ASN A 83 4.41 4.27 -0.08
CA ASN A 83 3.42 3.23 -0.38
C ASN A 83 3.28 3.00 -1.89
N GLY A 84 3.24 4.07 -2.69
CA GLY A 84 3.25 3.97 -4.14
C GLY A 84 4.54 3.32 -4.68
N LEU A 85 5.69 3.66 -4.11
CA LEU A 85 6.97 3.01 -4.44
C LEU A 85 6.95 1.52 -4.09
N PHE A 86 6.41 1.14 -2.93
CA PHE A 86 6.24 -0.26 -2.57
C PHE A 86 5.35 -0.98 -3.60
N ALA A 87 4.20 -0.40 -3.96
CA ALA A 87 3.30 -0.95 -4.96
C ALA A 87 3.99 -1.15 -6.33
N LEU A 88 4.75 -0.15 -6.80
CA LEU A 88 5.55 -0.27 -8.04
C LEU A 88 6.57 -1.40 -7.95
N THR A 89 7.28 -1.51 -6.83
CA THR A 89 8.26 -2.59 -6.66
C THR A 89 7.62 -3.97 -6.68
N LEU A 90 6.44 -4.14 -6.06
CA LEU A 90 5.71 -5.41 -6.10
C LEU A 90 5.32 -5.79 -7.52
N ILE A 91 4.78 -4.83 -8.27
CA ILE A 91 4.39 -5.04 -9.67
C ILE A 91 5.62 -5.37 -10.52
N TYR A 92 6.69 -4.61 -10.37
CA TYR A 92 7.93 -4.83 -11.10
C TYR A 92 8.52 -6.21 -10.83
N ILE A 93 8.61 -6.63 -9.57
CA ILE A 93 9.12 -7.96 -9.19
C ILE A 93 8.24 -9.05 -9.79
N ALA A 94 6.91 -8.97 -9.63
CA ALA A 94 6.00 -9.98 -10.14
C ALA A 94 6.07 -10.10 -11.68
N LEU A 95 6.06 -8.97 -12.41
CA LEU A 95 6.20 -8.95 -13.86
C LEU A 95 7.57 -9.47 -14.32
N ARG A 96 8.65 -9.09 -13.62
CA ARG A 96 10.00 -9.54 -13.93
C ARG A 96 10.12 -11.05 -13.78
N PHE A 97 9.61 -11.60 -12.68
CA PHE A 97 9.62 -13.04 -12.46
C PHE A 97 8.78 -13.78 -13.50
N TRP A 98 7.58 -13.26 -13.82
CA TRP A 98 6.79 -13.85 -14.90
C TRP A 98 7.51 -13.84 -16.23
N TYR A 99 8.13 -12.73 -16.62
CA TYR A 99 8.89 -12.64 -17.85
C TYR A 99 10.02 -13.69 -17.90
N GLU A 100 10.79 -13.83 -16.81
CA GLU A 100 11.86 -14.83 -16.76
C GLU A 100 11.32 -16.26 -16.85
N MET A 101 10.17 -16.54 -16.20
CA MET A 101 9.55 -17.86 -16.25
C MET A 101 9.00 -18.19 -17.65
N PHE A 102 8.29 -17.26 -18.30
CA PHE A 102 7.72 -17.52 -19.62
C PHE A 102 8.78 -17.67 -20.71
N TYR A 103 9.86 -16.88 -20.68
CA TYR A 103 10.82 -16.82 -21.77
C TYR A 103 12.11 -17.62 -21.54
N LYS A 104 12.52 -17.88 -20.30
CA LYS A 104 13.78 -18.57 -20.00
C LYS A 104 13.61 -20.01 -19.53
N VAL A 105 12.40 -20.43 -19.15
CA VAL A 105 12.13 -21.81 -18.73
C VAL A 105 11.70 -22.64 -19.95
N ASN A 106 12.31 -23.81 -20.11
CA ASN A 106 11.92 -24.76 -21.14
C ASN A 106 10.68 -25.55 -20.68
N TRP A 107 9.50 -25.07 -21.08
CA TRP A 107 8.20 -25.58 -20.64
C TRP A 107 7.96 -27.07 -20.95
N LYS A 108 8.72 -27.67 -21.87
CA LYS A 108 8.61 -29.09 -22.26
C LYS A 108 9.17 -30.09 -21.25
N SER A 109 10.00 -29.65 -20.30
CA SER A 109 10.71 -30.50 -19.34
C SER A 109 10.32 -30.20 -17.88
N THR A 110 9.24 -29.48 -17.67
CA THR A 110 9.05 -28.70 -16.44
C THR A 110 8.41 -29.52 -15.33
N ASN A 111 9.06 -29.50 -14.15
CA ASN A 111 8.48 -29.92 -12.87
C ASN A 111 7.29 -29.03 -12.48
N ASP A 112 6.35 -29.60 -11.74
CA ASP A 112 5.19 -28.91 -11.11
C ASP A 112 5.61 -27.68 -10.27
N ASP A 113 6.85 -27.65 -9.78
CA ASP A 113 7.44 -26.58 -8.95
C ASP A 113 7.41 -25.19 -9.62
N TYR A 114 7.60 -25.12 -10.94
CA TYR A 114 7.61 -23.83 -11.66
C TYR A 114 6.19 -23.24 -11.78
N LEU A 115 5.18 -24.10 -11.84
CA LEU A 115 3.76 -23.70 -11.88
C LEU A 115 3.32 -23.18 -10.52
N ALA A 116 3.78 -23.83 -9.43
CA ALA A 116 3.57 -23.36 -8.07
C ALA A 116 4.23 -21.99 -7.80
N MET A 117 5.47 -21.78 -8.28
CA MET A 117 6.12 -20.47 -8.20
C MET A 117 5.34 -19.39 -8.95
N LEU A 118 4.78 -19.72 -10.12
CA LEU A 118 4.01 -18.76 -10.92
C LEU A 118 2.73 -18.32 -10.22
N LEU A 119 2.04 -19.25 -9.55
CA LEU A 119 0.86 -18.97 -8.72
C LEU A 119 1.19 -18.06 -7.53
N PHE A 120 2.39 -18.15 -6.98
CA PHE A 120 2.83 -17.33 -5.85
C PHE A 120 2.97 -15.84 -6.19
N PHE A 121 3.39 -15.50 -7.43
CA PHE A 121 3.57 -14.10 -7.83
C PHE A 121 2.26 -13.39 -8.22
N ILE A 122 1.18 -14.12 -8.49
CA ILE A 122 -0.15 -13.54 -8.78
C ILE A 122 -0.66 -12.68 -7.61
N PRO A 123 -0.75 -13.19 -6.36
CA PRO A 123 -1.14 -12.39 -5.20
C PRO A 123 -0.29 -11.14 -5.01
N MET A 124 1.01 -11.23 -5.29
CA MET A 124 1.95 -10.12 -5.14
C MET A 124 1.66 -9.00 -6.16
N LEU A 125 1.42 -9.36 -7.43
CA LEU A 125 0.98 -8.41 -8.45
C LEU A 125 -0.35 -7.76 -8.07
N LEU A 126 -1.34 -8.58 -7.70
CA LEU A 126 -2.67 -8.09 -7.33
C LEU A 126 -2.59 -7.13 -6.15
N THR A 127 -1.76 -7.43 -5.15
CA THR A 127 -1.52 -6.54 -4.01
C THR A 127 -0.97 -5.19 -4.46
N GLY A 128 0.03 -5.17 -5.36
CA GLY A 128 0.56 -3.93 -5.93
C GLY A 128 -0.50 -3.10 -6.66
N ILE A 129 -1.35 -3.74 -7.48
CA ILE A 129 -2.45 -3.05 -8.18
C ILE A 129 -3.48 -2.49 -7.18
N PHE A 130 -3.85 -3.30 -6.18
CA PHE A 130 -4.83 -2.88 -5.18
C PHE A 130 -4.33 -1.76 -4.27
N LEU A 131 -3.02 -1.65 -4.03
CA LEU A 131 -2.43 -0.53 -3.32
C LEU A 131 -2.67 0.80 -4.05
N PHE A 132 -2.50 0.84 -5.37
CA PHE A 132 -2.81 2.03 -6.16
C PHE A 132 -4.30 2.38 -6.18
N ILE A 133 -5.15 1.37 -6.30
CA ILE A 133 -6.62 1.57 -6.23
C ILE A 133 -6.98 2.16 -4.85
N GLU A 134 -6.38 1.65 -3.79
CA GLU A 134 -6.58 2.12 -2.43
C GLU A 134 -6.14 3.58 -2.26
N GLU A 135 -4.95 3.95 -2.73
CA GLU A 135 -4.48 5.34 -2.70
C GLU A 135 -5.45 6.29 -3.40
N ARG A 136 -5.94 5.92 -4.59
CA ARG A 136 -6.91 6.72 -5.33
C ARG A 136 -8.24 6.85 -4.58
N VAL A 137 -8.69 5.78 -3.93
CA VAL A 137 -9.90 5.81 -3.09
C VAL A 137 -9.69 6.74 -1.90
N LEU A 138 -8.53 6.67 -1.23
CA LEU A 138 -8.20 7.51 -0.09
C LEU A 138 -8.16 8.99 -0.49
N TYR A 139 -7.52 9.30 -1.61
CA TYR A 139 -7.46 10.66 -2.18
C TYR A 139 -8.86 11.27 -2.35
N ASN A 140 -9.75 10.51 -3.00
CA ASN A 140 -11.12 10.96 -3.24
C ASN A 140 -11.89 11.17 -1.94
N MET A 141 -11.65 10.34 -0.92
CA MET A 141 -12.27 10.53 0.41
C MET A 141 -11.79 11.81 1.08
N ILE A 142 -10.51 12.15 0.95
CA ILE A 142 -9.95 13.35 1.57
C ILE A 142 -10.50 14.61 0.90
N ILE A 143 -10.52 14.67 -0.43
CA ILE A 143 -11.14 15.79 -1.17
C ILE A 143 -12.61 15.97 -0.78
N ALA A 144 -13.37 14.88 -0.71
CA ALA A 144 -14.78 14.95 -0.30
C ALA A 144 -14.93 15.49 1.12
N SER A 145 -14.03 15.10 2.05
CA SER A 145 -14.05 15.57 3.43
C SER A 145 -13.68 17.06 3.55
N GLN A 146 -12.72 17.56 2.77
CA GLN A 146 -12.33 18.97 2.73
C GLN A 146 -13.45 19.84 2.14
N LYS A 147 -14.14 19.35 1.10
CA LYS A 147 -15.29 20.07 0.54
C LYS A 147 -16.40 20.22 1.58
N HIS A 148 -16.75 19.15 2.29
CA HIS A 148 -17.77 19.20 3.34
C HIS A 148 -17.35 20.08 4.53
N SER A 149 -16.07 20.08 4.93
CA SER A 149 -15.61 20.98 6.00
C SER A 149 -15.74 22.45 5.64
N HIS A 150 -15.46 22.81 4.38
CA HIS A 150 -15.59 24.18 3.95
C HIS A 150 -17.05 24.65 3.96
N PHE A 151 -18.00 23.80 3.54
CA PHE A 151 -19.44 24.12 3.63
C PHE A 151 -19.94 24.24 5.08
N ASP A 152 -19.47 23.37 5.99
CA ASP A 152 -19.83 23.44 7.40
C ASP A 152 -19.35 24.76 8.03
N GLU A 153 -18.12 25.22 7.71
CA GLU A 153 -17.58 26.49 8.19
C GLU A 153 -18.37 27.69 7.65
N ILE A 154 -18.69 27.71 6.35
CA ILE A 154 -19.49 28.79 5.74
C ILE A 154 -20.87 28.86 6.41
N ASN A 155 -21.53 27.72 6.62
CA ASN A 155 -22.82 27.68 7.30
C ASN A 155 -22.72 28.19 8.75
N GLN A 156 -21.68 27.79 9.51
CA GLN A 156 -21.50 28.29 10.87
C GLN A 156 -21.24 29.81 10.94
N ILE A 157 -20.51 30.37 9.98
CA ILE A 157 -20.29 31.83 9.89
C ILE A 157 -21.63 32.54 9.57
N GLY A 158 -22.40 32.02 8.62
CA GLY A 158 -23.71 32.58 8.25
C GLY A 158 -24.71 32.55 9.41
N THR A 159 -24.76 31.46 10.19
CA THR A 159 -25.65 31.36 11.35
C THR A 159 -25.24 32.32 12.47
N LYS A 160 -23.93 32.53 12.69
CA LYS A 160 -23.44 33.49 13.68
C LYS A 160 -23.74 34.94 13.31
N GLN A 161 -23.54 35.32 12.04
CA GLN A 161 -23.91 36.66 11.57
C GLN A 161 -25.42 36.94 11.67
N HIS A 162 -26.26 35.93 11.42
CA HIS A 162 -27.70 36.11 11.57
C HIS A 162 -28.13 36.33 13.03
N GLN A 163 -27.46 35.70 14.00
CA GLN A 163 -27.71 35.89 15.42
C GLN A 163 -27.19 37.23 15.95
N GLU A 164 -26.08 37.75 15.43
CA GLU A 164 -25.58 39.09 15.79
C GLU A 164 -26.45 40.22 15.25
N ASN A 165 -27.03 40.07 14.06
CA ASN A 165 -27.90 41.09 13.45
C ASN A 165 -29.36 41.09 13.96
N SER A 166 -29.72 40.15 14.85
CA SER A 166 -31.07 40.04 15.42
C SER A 166 -31.18 40.42 16.90
N ASN A 167 -30.09 40.94 17.49
CA ASN A 167 -30.06 41.63 18.79
C ASN A 167 -29.91 43.14 18.60
#